data_AF-A0A5B7ENT0-F1
#
_entry.id   AF-A0A5B7ENT0-F1
#
_cell.length_a   1.000
_cell.length_b   1.000
_cell.length_c   1.000
_cell.angle_alpha   90.00
_cell.angle_beta   90.00
_cell.angle_gamma   90.00
#
_symmetry.space_group_name_H-M   'P 1'
#
loop_
_entity.id
_entity.type
_entity.pdbx_description
1 polymer ?
#
loop_
_entity_poly.entity_id
_entity_poly.type
_entity_poly.pdbx_seq_one_letter_code
_entity_poly.pdbx_strand_id
1 'polypeptide(L)'
;MVVYWVGAPGWVSPNKQLVCQNRAEKVIEKSDEEHLQPFKDRMTDFFAKGGLFNLVMKYFQFTGKGTEVTPNDFFSVWSPFCNDFMIIWQKEQLKIVKQRMKEAEEKVKKMTEEKKDVAKKTKEADSCR
;
A
#
# COMPACT_ATOMS: atom_id res chain seq x y z
N MET A 1 1.09 -9.65 2.65
CA MET A 1 0.40 -9.27 3.92
C MET A 1 -0.78 -8.34 3.62
N VAL A 2 -1.79 -8.83 2.89
CA VAL A 2 -3.13 -8.21 2.81
C VAL A 2 -4.15 -9.34 2.72
N VAL A 3 -3.96 -10.34 3.56
CA VAL A 3 -4.89 -11.45 3.73
C VAL A 3 -5.27 -11.38 5.21
N TYR A 4 -6.57 -11.38 5.48
CA TYR A 4 -7.23 -11.24 6.78
C TYR A 4 -7.45 -9.81 7.29
N TRP A 5 -8.41 -9.11 6.68
CA TRP A 5 -9.20 -8.09 7.38
C TRP A 5 -10.66 -8.18 6.94
N VAL A 6 -11.23 -9.39 7.04
CA VAL A 6 -12.69 -9.58 6.94
C VAL A 6 -13.22 -9.62 8.36
N GLY A 7 -13.94 -8.56 8.74
CA GLY A 7 -14.73 -8.50 9.96
C GLY A 7 -13.99 -8.01 11.20
N ALA A 8 -13.79 -6.69 11.32
CA ALA A 8 -13.53 -6.07 12.62
C ALA A 8 -14.89 -5.69 13.26
N PRO A 9 -15.31 -6.33 14.37
CA PRO A 9 -16.54 -6.01 15.09
C PRO A 9 -16.28 -4.77 15.95
N GLY A 10 -16.78 -3.61 15.52
CA GLY A 10 -16.64 -2.38 16.30
C GLY A 10 -16.79 -1.06 15.56
N TRP A 11 -17.18 -1.05 14.27
CA TRP A 11 -17.24 0.20 13.51
C TRP A 11 -18.48 1.04 13.80
N VAL A 12 -18.24 2.32 13.99
CA VAL A 12 -19.23 3.35 14.23
C VAL A 12 -18.96 4.43 13.19
N SER A 13 -19.94 4.79 12.36
CA SER A 13 -19.75 5.80 11.32
C SER A 13 -19.47 7.19 11.91
N PRO A 14 -19.02 8.18 11.12
CA PRO A 14 -18.67 9.53 11.61
C PRO A 14 -19.81 10.22 12.38
N ASN A 15 -21.04 10.14 11.90
CA ASN A 15 -22.21 10.71 12.58
C ASN A 15 -22.50 9.97 13.88
N LYS A 16 -22.39 8.64 13.83
CA LYS A 16 -22.58 7.77 14.98
C LYS A 16 -21.43 7.91 16.00
N GLN A 17 -20.22 8.27 15.55
CA GLN A 17 -19.02 8.49 16.36
C GLN A 17 -19.18 9.78 17.14
N LEU A 18 -19.67 10.85 16.52
CA LEU A 18 -20.00 12.10 17.21
C LEU A 18 -21.10 11.88 18.27
N VAL A 19 -22.14 11.11 17.93
CA VAL A 19 -23.18 10.73 18.91
C VAL A 19 -22.59 9.90 20.07
N CYS A 20 -21.68 8.98 19.78
CA CYS A 20 -20.97 8.20 20.80
C CYS A 20 -20.05 9.05 21.68
N GLN A 21 -19.33 10.02 21.10
CA GLN A 21 -18.50 10.99 21.85
C GLN A 21 -19.35 11.80 22.84
N ASN A 22 -20.44 12.41 22.35
CA ASN A 22 -21.35 13.19 23.20
C ASN A 22 -21.98 12.36 24.33
N ARG A 23 -22.20 11.06 24.12
CA ARG A 23 -22.68 10.15 25.18
C ARG A 23 -21.57 9.79 26.15
N ALA A 24 -20.36 9.54 25.67
CA ALA A 24 -19.20 9.23 26.49
C ALA A 24 -18.83 10.42 27.41
N GLU A 25 -18.86 11.64 26.88
CA GLU A 25 -18.63 12.87 27.65
C GLU A 25 -19.63 13.01 28.80
N LYS A 26 -20.92 12.75 28.55
CA LYS A 26 -21.94 12.78 29.62
C LYS A 26 -21.72 11.72 30.70
N VAL A 27 -21.16 10.56 30.34
CA VAL A 27 -20.84 9.52 31.33
C VAL A 27 -19.63 9.92 32.15
N ILE A 28 -18.62 10.53 31.52
CA ILE A 28 -17.43 11.07 32.19
C ILE A 28 -17.81 12.21 33.15
N GLU A 29 -18.68 13.13 32.72
CA GLU A 29 -19.11 14.28 33.53
C GLU A 29 -19.93 13.89 34.76
N LYS A 30 -20.74 12.83 34.65
CA LYS A 30 -21.63 12.37 35.73
C LYS A 30 -21.00 11.39 36.72
N SER A 31 -19.79 10.92 36.44
CA SER A 31 -19.11 9.91 37.26
C SER A 31 -18.08 10.59 38.15
N ASP A 32 -17.91 10.09 39.37
CA ASP A 32 -16.83 10.52 40.25
C ASP A 32 -15.47 10.05 39.70
N GLU A 33 -14.40 10.80 40.02
CA GLU A 33 -13.05 10.56 39.50
C GLU A 33 -12.55 9.12 39.73
N GLU A 34 -12.92 8.53 40.87
CA GLU A 34 -12.58 7.15 41.27
C GLU A 34 -13.24 6.08 40.38
N HIS A 35 -14.33 6.42 39.69
CA HIS A 35 -15.12 5.49 38.86
C HIS A 35 -14.94 5.70 37.34
N LEU A 36 -14.07 6.64 36.94
CA LEU A 36 -13.88 6.99 35.53
C LEU A 36 -13.16 5.90 34.73
N GLN A 37 -12.26 5.17 35.37
CA GLN A 37 -11.48 4.13 34.72
C GLN A 37 -12.09 2.74 34.95
N PRO A 38 -12.06 1.87 33.94
CA PRO A 38 -11.32 1.96 32.67
C PRO A 38 -12.10 2.58 31.49
N PHE A 39 -13.30 3.11 31.74
CA PHE A 39 -14.22 3.54 30.69
C PHE A 39 -13.65 4.70 29.85
N LYS A 40 -13.12 5.73 30.50
CA LYS A 40 -12.54 6.91 29.86
C LYS A 40 -11.41 6.52 28.90
N ASP A 41 -10.46 5.71 29.35
CA ASP A 41 -9.32 5.29 28.52
C ASP A 41 -9.79 4.49 27.30
N ARG A 42 -10.69 3.52 27.50
CA ARG A 42 -11.23 2.70 26.40
C ARG A 42 -11.96 3.53 25.36
N MET A 43 -12.72 4.54 25.78
CA MET A 43 -13.41 5.44 24.86
C MET A 43 -12.44 6.35 24.09
N THR A 44 -11.40 6.88 24.76
CA THR A 44 -10.39 7.72 24.07
C THR A 44 -9.62 6.95 23.00
N ASP A 45 -9.18 5.71 23.29
CA ASP A 45 -8.51 4.85 22.31
C ASP A 45 -9.44 4.48 21.13
N PHE A 46 -10.72 4.21 21.44
CA PHE A 46 -11.73 3.96 20.41
C PHE A 46 -11.91 5.15 19.46
N PHE A 47 -12.02 6.37 19.99
CA PHE A 47 -12.19 7.57 19.17
C PHE A 47 -10.94 7.93 18.37
N ALA A 48 -9.75 7.72 18.94
CA ALA A 48 -8.48 7.91 18.23
C ALA A 48 -8.40 7.00 16.98
N LYS A 49 -8.78 5.73 17.12
CA LYS A 49 -8.83 4.77 16.00
C LYS A 49 -9.90 5.12 14.97
N GLY A 50 -11.08 5.59 15.39
CA GLY A 50 -12.14 6.06 14.49
C GLY A 50 -11.77 7.32 13.70
N GLY A 51 -10.96 8.22 14.29
CA GLY A 51 -10.51 9.46 13.64
C GLY A 51 -9.63 9.24 12.39
N LEU A 52 -8.86 8.16 12.36
CA LEU A 52 -7.95 7.87 11.24
C LEU A 52 -8.70 7.64 9.92
N PHE A 53 -9.82 6.92 9.97
CA PHE A 53 -10.62 6.66 8.77
C PHE A 53 -11.18 7.97 8.17
N ASN A 54 -11.66 8.88 9.01
CA ASN A 54 -12.14 10.19 8.57
C ASN A 54 -11.04 11.02 7.89
N LEU A 55 -9.82 10.97 8.44
CA LEU A 55 -8.67 11.67 7.84
C LEU A 55 -8.33 11.10 6.46
N VAL A 56 -8.30 9.77 6.33
CA VAL A 56 -8.08 9.09 5.05
C VAL A 56 -9.17 9.46 4.05
N MET A 57 -10.43 9.49 4.48
CA MET A 57 -11.56 9.89 3.62
C MET A 57 -11.44 11.31 3.10
N LYS A 58 -11.07 12.25 3.98
CA LYS A 58 -10.83 13.63 3.62
C LYS A 58 -9.63 13.79 2.69
N TYR A 59 -8.54 13.05 2.95
CA TYR A 59 -7.33 13.10 2.15
C TYR A 59 -7.59 12.65 0.71
N PHE A 60 -8.30 11.55 0.53
CA PHE A 60 -8.69 11.04 -0.79
C PHE A 60 -9.92 11.74 -1.39
N GLN A 61 -10.48 12.73 -0.70
CA GLN A 61 -11.69 13.46 -1.10
C GLN A 61 -12.83 12.51 -1.48
N PHE A 62 -12.94 11.40 -0.76
CA PHE A 62 -13.90 10.36 -1.08
C PHE A 62 -15.28 10.75 -0.55
N THR A 63 -16.24 10.88 -1.45
CA THR A 63 -17.66 11.10 -1.12
C THR A 63 -18.45 9.88 -1.59
N GLY A 64 -19.03 9.14 -0.66
CA GLY A 64 -19.87 7.97 -1.00
C GLY A 64 -21.20 8.37 -1.63
N LYS A 65 -21.96 7.38 -2.10
CA LYS A 65 -23.24 7.58 -2.83
C LYS A 65 -24.47 7.79 -1.91
N GLY A 66 -24.26 8.22 -0.67
CA GLY A 66 -25.33 8.34 0.34
C GLY A 66 -24.97 9.29 1.47
N THR A 67 -25.84 9.37 2.48
CA THR A 67 -25.69 10.26 3.65
C THR A 67 -24.60 9.81 4.63
N GLU A 68 -24.16 8.55 4.56
CA GLU A 68 -23.21 7.95 5.48
C GLU A 68 -22.24 7.06 4.68
N VAL A 69 -20.94 7.37 4.77
CA VAL A 69 -19.89 6.60 4.10
C VAL A 69 -19.30 5.61 5.10
N THR A 70 -19.37 4.33 4.77
CA THR A 70 -18.77 3.27 5.58
C THR A 70 -17.37 2.91 5.08
N PRO A 71 -16.52 2.29 5.91
CA PRO A 71 -15.26 1.72 5.45
C PRO A 71 -15.41 0.75 4.29
N ASN A 72 -16.51 -0.01 4.23
CA ASN A 72 -16.76 -0.93 3.13
C ASN A 72 -16.94 -0.18 1.80
N ASP A 73 -17.64 0.96 1.81
CA ASP A 73 -17.83 1.79 0.61
C ASP A 73 -16.50 2.29 0.05
N PHE A 74 -15.56 2.66 0.92
CA PHE A 74 -14.22 3.05 0.49
C PHE A 74 -13.37 1.87 0.02
N PHE A 75 -13.24 0.84 0.87
CA PHE A 75 -12.32 -0.27 0.61
C PHE A 75 -12.77 -1.18 -0.52
N SER A 76 -14.07 -1.21 -0.84
CA SER A 76 -14.59 -1.90 -2.04
C SER A 76 -14.05 -1.29 -3.34
N VAL A 77 -13.74 0.01 -3.34
CA VAL A 77 -13.13 0.72 -4.49
C VAL A 77 -11.61 0.70 -4.40
N TRP A 78 -11.05 0.93 -3.20
CA TRP A 78 -9.61 1.06 -3.02
C TRP A 78 -8.87 -0.28 -3.12
N SER A 79 -9.46 -1.37 -2.62
CA SER A 79 -8.79 -2.68 -2.62
C SER A 79 -8.53 -3.24 -4.02
N PRO A 80 -9.50 -3.23 -4.97
CA PRO A 80 -9.22 -3.62 -6.36
C PRO A 80 -8.13 -2.75 -7.00
N PHE A 81 -8.17 -1.43 -6.78
CA PHE A 81 -7.16 -0.52 -7.29
C PHE A 81 -5.75 -0.88 -6.79
N CYS A 82 -5.57 -1.13 -5.49
CA CYS A 82 -4.28 -1.55 -4.94
C CYS A 82 -3.81 -2.88 -5.52
N ASN A 83 -4.73 -3.81 -5.76
CA ASN A 83 -4.39 -5.11 -6.35
C ASN A 83 -3.93 -4.96 -7.80
N ASP A 84 -4.64 -4.18 -8.61
CA ASP A 84 -4.26 -3.90 -9.99
C ASP A 84 -2.90 -3.21 -10.05
N PHE A 85 -2.68 -2.21 -9.18
CA PHE A 85 -1.40 -1.54 -9.06
C PHE A 85 -0.26 -2.52 -8.75
N MET A 86 -0.46 -3.44 -7.81
CA MET A 86 0.51 -4.47 -7.45
C MET A 86 0.86 -5.37 -8.64
N ILE A 87 -0.16 -5.82 -9.38
CA ILE A 87 0.02 -6.69 -10.55
C ILE A 87 0.77 -5.94 -11.68
N ILE A 88 0.39 -4.70 -11.95
CA ILE A 88 1.05 -3.86 -12.96
C ILE A 88 2.51 -3.64 -12.59
N TRP A 89 2.78 -3.27 -11.33
CA TRP A 89 4.12 -3.05 -10.84
C TRP A 89 5.01 -4.30 -10.98
N GLN A 90 4.52 -5.47 -10.58
CA GLN A 90 5.25 -6.73 -10.73
C GLN A 90 5.58 -7.04 -12.19
N LYS A 91 4.61 -6.85 -13.10
CA LYS A 91 4.84 -7.03 -14.54
C LYS A 91 5.92 -6.08 -15.06
N GLU A 92 5.91 -4.84 -14.59
CA GLU A 92 6.90 -3.84 -15.00
C GLU A 92 8.30 -4.18 -14.49
N GLN A 93 8.42 -4.62 -13.24
CA GLN A 93 9.69 -5.12 -12.69
C GLN A 93 10.26 -6.28 -13.51
N LEU A 94 9.40 -7.24 -13.89
CA LEU A 94 9.82 -8.37 -14.73
C LEU A 94 10.30 -7.93 -16.12
N LYS A 95 9.65 -6.94 -16.73
CA LYS A 95 10.10 -6.38 -18.03
C LYS A 95 11.47 -5.75 -17.91
N ILE A 96 11.71 -4.94 -16.87
CA ILE A 96 13.00 -4.29 -16.63
C ILE A 96 14.10 -5.34 -16.53
N VAL A 97 13.90 -6.38 -15.70
CA VAL A 97 14.88 -7.46 -15.56
C VAL A 97 15.14 -8.17 -16.89
N LYS A 98 14.07 -8.52 -17.62
CA LYS A 98 14.20 -9.19 -18.93
C LYS A 98 14.95 -8.36 -19.95
N GLN A 99 14.70 -7.05 -20.00
CA GLN A 99 15.40 -6.14 -20.90
C GLN A 99 16.89 -6.02 -20.53
N ARG A 100 17.20 -5.90 -19.24
CA ARG A 100 18.59 -5.82 -18.76
C ARG A 100 19.38 -7.10 -19.05
N MET A 101 18.74 -8.27 -18.93
CA MET A 101 19.36 -9.54 -19.29
C MET A 101 19.68 -9.62 -20.78
N LYS A 102 18.72 -9.25 -21.65
CA LYS A 102 18.95 -9.21 -23.11
C LYS A 102 20.08 -8.26 -23.50
N GLU A 103 20.10 -7.05 -22.94
CA GLU A 103 21.16 -6.08 -23.18
C GLU A 103 22.54 -6.60 -22.74
N ALA A 104 22.61 -7.33 -21.62
CA ALA A 104 23.85 -7.96 -21.15
C ALA A 104 24.29 -9.10 -22.08
N GLU A 105 23.37 -9.96 -22.50
CA GLU A 105 23.64 -11.06 -23.45
C GLU A 105 24.17 -10.53 -24.79
N GLU A 106 23.55 -9.47 -25.34
CA GLU A 106 24.00 -8.85 -26.59
C GLU A 106 25.39 -8.22 -26.46
N LYS A 107 25.69 -7.56 -25.33
CA LYS A 107 27.04 -7.02 -25.07
C LYS A 107 28.07 -8.14 -25.01
N VAL A 108 27.78 -9.25 -24.33
CA VAL A 108 28.70 -10.40 -24.25
C VAL A 108 28.94 -10.99 -25.64
N LYS A 109 27.88 -11.19 -26.44
CA LYS A 109 27.99 -11.71 -27.82
C LYS A 109 28.91 -10.85 -28.68
N LYS A 110 28.69 -9.54 -28.71
CA LYS A 110 29.52 -8.58 -29.47
C LYS A 110 30.99 -8.66 -29.05
N MET A 111 31.26 -8.64 -27.73
CA MET A 111 32.64 -8.77 -27.22
C MET A 111 33.29 -10.11 -27.60
N THR A 112 32.54 -11.21 -27.63
CA THR A 112 33.08 -12.51 -28.06
C THR A 112 33.35 -12.59 -29.56
N GLU A 113 32.53 -11.94 -30.40
CA GLU A 113 32.74 -11.87 -31.85
C GLU A 113 33.96 -10.99 -32.17
N GLU A 114 34.04 -9.78 -31.60
CA GLU A 114 35.18 -8.89 -31.76
C GLU A 114 36.50 -9.55 -31.34
N LYS A 115 36.51 -10.31 -30.23
CA LYS A 115 37.71 -11.04 -29.78
C LYS A 115 38.13 -12.15 -30.74
N LYS A 116 37.19 -12.82 -31.43
CA LYS A 116 37.51 -13.84 -32.45
C LYS A 116 38.14 -13.20 -33.69
N ASP A 117 37.62 -12.05 -34.12
CA ASP A 117 38.14 -11.32 -35.27
C ASP A 117 39.55 -10.76 -35.01
N VAL A 118 39.79 -10.24 -33.80
CA VAL A 118 41.13 -9.79 -33.39
C VAL A 118 42.10 -10.97 -33.32
N ALA A 119 41.73 -12.10 -32.72
CA ALA A 119 42.58 -13.29 -32.64
C ALA A 119 42.92 -13.88 -34.02
N LYS A 120 42.01 -13.79 -35.00
CA LYS A 120 42.28 -14.21 -36.38
C LYS A 120 43.31 -13.30 -37.05
N LYS A 121 43.19 -11.99 -36.88
CA LYS A 121 44.14 -11.01 -37.45
C LYS A 121 45.54 -11.10 -36.85
N THR A 122 45.68 -11.40 -35.55
CA THR A 122 47.00 -11.59 -34.95
C THR A 122 47.71 -12.83 -35.51
N LYS A 123 46.98 -13.94 -35.73
CA LYS A 123 47.54 -15.15 -36.34
C LYS A 123 47.95 -14.99 -37.81
N GLU A 124 47.22 -14.18 -38.58
CA GLU A 124 47.59 -13.84 -39.96
C GLU A 124 48.79 -12.89 -40.03
N ALA A 125 48.93 -11.96 -39.09
CA ALA A 125 50.06 -11.05 -39.01
C ALA A 125 51.36 -11.75 -38.54
N ASP A 126 51.26 -12.71 -37.61
CA ASP A 126 52.41 -13.52 -37.16
C ASP A 126 52.86 -14.54 -38.22
N SER A 127 52.01 -14.89 -39.20
CA SER A 127 52.36 -15.80 -40.30
C SER A 127 53.13 -15.13 -41.45
N CYS A 128 53.22 -13.80 -41.47
CA CYS A 128 53.84 -13.03 -42.57
C CYS A 128 55.21 -12.44 -42.20
N ARG A 129 55.77 -12.82 -41.04
CA ARG A 129 57.07 -12.38 -40.52
C ARG A 129 58.01 -13.57 -40.38
#